data_AF-A0A960U3D0-F1
#
_entry.id   AF-A0A960U3D0-F1
#
_cell.length_a   1.000
_cell.length_b   1.000
_cell.length_c   1.000
_cell.angle_alpha   90.00
_cell.angle_beta   90.00
_cell.angle_gamma   90.00
#
_symmetry.space_group_name_H-M   'P 1'
#
loop_
_entity.id
_entity.type
_entity.pdbx_description
1 polymer ?
#
loop_
_entity_poly.entity_id
_entity_poly.type
_entity_poly.pdbx_seq_one_letter_code
_entity_poly.pdbx_strand_id
1 'polypeptide(L)'
;MKRYFEYCDEKSSKFWEIEFTKENEYQIRFGKTGSEGTTQIKSFDSKKNRDTEANKLINTKIKKGYQETKDRLKKASQAKKDLIKETHKPEKVFKTVSAFLKSINKLLVEFQVGDFDLNYEHYCEMGVSDFCVTSGYWLCSISNTGHDHIGIMPVLNRPVNQWPVGYLDQNEGTLSTFASSVKTWLPGYLIAESQKGWHFQENFEENRDEIIKILKPFLAKRSREFVDLLIANSSTSKLYEIVEPGSFLHEYHILLEKEKFSLNEWKKYLKKYPFFNEPLLHILNLDKADKVIYEKLLNCILRHDLGSYSFKLLKMNAKKMCTLFSENETPLYPLLLNFKNNKKKYIPMADAFFEAGKYYQKLKQYWKAYCCFDNSIWAERCETEEFREDAYIEQIKVAKLLNDEVFYSQYEGACLPEKLKSDNNDESSTTLKELIESFKEHRVPEPLAKLAVFWDDLGTYFCDEFELQADKYDMAKAWFKENKKGYSKIIPFVVDGTGALFAFWLYKSGITTENAPVVYLGSEGIGNTVLAENILDFMQILTANRAYIPYDKAFFEYNDEYKTENNKYRKWLKKEFGLEVIKNPTEKWKQAVAKFPSFEQWITTILK
;
A
#
# COMPACT_ATOMS: atom_id res chain seq x y z
N MET A 1 -36.15 -1.90 17.73
CA MET A 1 -37.34 -0.99 17.77
C MET A 1 -36.88 0.35 18.32
N LYS A 2 -37.28 1.47 17.70
CA LYS A 2 -36.84 2.82 18.08
C LYS A 2 -38.04 3.76 18.16
N ARG A 3 -38.17 4.52 19.26
CA ARG A 3 -39.25 5.48 19.48
C ARG A 3 -38.67 6.83 19.90
N TYR A 4 -39.20 7.90 19.33
CA TYR A 4 -38.69 9.26 19.53
C TYR A 4 -39.82 10.20 19.95
N PHE A 5 -39.51 11.04 20.92
CA PHE A 5 -40.47 11.92 21.56
C PHE A 5 -39.89 13.33 21.71
N GLU A 6 -40.71 14.33 21.48
CA GLU A 6 -40.35 15.74 21.67
C GLU A 6 -41.23 16.38 22.73
N TYR A 7 -40.65 17.32 23.46
CA TYR A 7 -41.32 18.19 24.41
C TYR A 7 -40.91 19.62 24.10
N CYS A 8 -41.89 20.50 23.90
CA CYS A 8 -41.66 21.92 23.67
C CYS A 8 -42.59 22.72 24.58
N ASP A 9 -42.00 23.64 25.34
CA ASP A 9 -42.71 24.70 26.07
C ASP A 9 -42.17 26.08 25.60
N GLU A 10 -42.66 27.17 26.19
CA GLU A 10 -42.26 28.54 25.81
C GLU A 10 -40.77 28.85 26.02
N LYS A 11 -40.05 28.05 26.82
CA LYS A 11 -38.65 28.33 27.22
C LYS A 11 -37.67 27.22 26.82
N SER A 12 -38.14 26.06 26.36
CA SER A 12 -37.31 24.90 26.13
C SER A 12 -37.89 23.92 25.11
N SER A 13 -37.02 23.43 24.22
CA SER A 13 -37.29 22.32 23.31
C SER A 13 -36.35 21.17 23.63
N LYS A 14 -36.90 20.00 23.93
CA LYS A 14 -36.17 18.81 24.39
C LYS A 14 -36.62 17.58 23.62
N PHE A 15 -35.70 16.63 23.44
CA PHE A 15 -35.99 15.33 22.86
C PHE A 15 -35.68 14.20 23.84
N TRP A 16 -36.37 13.08 23.67
CA TRP A 16 -36.14 11.84 24.38
C TRP A 16 -36.40 10.66 23.43
N GLU A 17 -35.48 9.73 23.39
CA GLU A 17 -35.43 8.62 22.44
C GLU A 17 -35.11 7.33 23.19
N ILE A 18 -35.77 6.23 22.83
CA ILE A 18 -35.46 4.90 23.34
C ILE A 18 -35.33 3.91 22.17
N GLU A 19 -34.27 3.11 22.20
CA GLU A 19 -33.89 2.16 21.17
C GLU A 19 -33.51 0.81 21.79
N PHE A 20 -34.08 -0.27 21.28
CA PHE A 20 -33.74 -1.62 21.73
C PHE A 20 -32.54 -2.11 20.91
N THR A 21 -31.37 -2.13 21.55
CA THR A 21 -30.07 -2.46 20.94
C THR A 21 -29.84 -3.97 20.85
N LYS A 22 -30.28 -4.72 21.87
CA LYS A 22 -30.21 -6.20 21.95
C LYS A 22 -31.49 -6.78 22.56
N GLU A 23 -31.59 -8.11 22.62
CA GLU A 23 -32.78 -8.79 23.12
C GLU A 23 -33.13 -8.42 24.58
N ASN A 24 -32.13 -8.24 25.43
CA ASN A 24 -32.33 -7.88 26.84
C ASN A 24 -31.76 -6.50 27.19
N GLU A 25 -31.58 -5.60 26.22
CA GLU A 25 -30.97 -4.29 26.44
C GLU A 25 -31.73 -3.19 25.71
N TYR A 26 -31.80 -2.01 26.32
CA TYR A 26 -32.18 -0.79 25.62
C TYR A 26 -31.18 0.33 25.89
N GLN A 27 -31.17 1.29 24.97
CA GLN A 27 -30.48 2.56 25.06
C GLN A 27 -31.49 3.70 25.07
N ILE A 28 -31.26 4.71 25.89
CA ILE A 28 -32.04 5.95 25.94
C ILE A 28 -31.12 7.10 25.57
N ARG A 29 -31.60 8.03 24.75
CA ARG A 29 -30.90 9.28 24.41
C ARG A 29 -31.81 10.48 24.66
N PHE A 30 -31.32 11.51 25.34
CA PHE A 30 -32.13 12.68 25.66
C PHE A 30 -31.31 13.97 25.73
N GLY A 31 -31.92 15.11 25.40
CA GLY A 31 -31.21 16.39 25.39
C GLY A 31 -32.07 17.55 24.93
N LYS A 32 -31.46 18.72 24.74
CA LYS A 32 -32.10 19.85 24.04
C LYS A 32 -32.18 19.55 22.54
N THR A 33 -33.29 19.90 21.91
CA THR A 33 -33.49 19.70 20.46
C THR A 33 -32.38 20.43 19.68
N GLY A 34 -31.66 19.72 18.82
CA GLY A 34 -30.50 20.23 18.07
C GLY A 34 -29.12 19.97 18.69
N SER A 35 -29.05 19.34 19.87
CA SER A 35 -27.80 18.87 20.49
C SER A 35 -27.60 17.35 20.32
N GLU A 36 -26.38 16.85 20.51
CA GLU A 36 -26.09 15.40 20.49
C GLU A 36 -26.84 14.64 21.61
N GLY A 37 -27.11 15.30 22.73
CA GLY A 37 -27.79 14.75 23.91
C GLY A 37 -26.89 13.83 24.75
N THR A 38 -27.48 13.21 25.77
CA THR A 38 -26.83 12.25 26.67
C THR A 38 -27.42 10.87 26.44
N THR A 39 -26.56 9.85 26.40
CA THR A 39 -26.92 8.45 26.15
C THR A 39 -26.75 7.62 27.41
N GLN A 40 -27.71 6.74 27.70
CA GLN A 40 -27.66 5.77 28.79
C GLN A 40 -28.07 4.38 28.26
N ILE A 41 -27.34 3.35 28.64
CA ILE A 41 -27.62 1.96 28.26
C ILE A 41 -28.01 1.19 29.51
N LYS A 42 -29.02 0.33 29.41
CA LYS A 42 -29.47 -0.53 30.52
C LYS A 42 -29.77 -1.94 30.00
N SER A 43 -29.16 -2.92 30.64
CA SER A 43 -29.29 -4.34 30.34
C SER A 43 -30.13 -5.04 31.42
N PHE A 44 -30.79 -6.13 31.06
CA PHE A 44 -31.75 -6.86 31.89
C PHE A 44 -31.51 -8.37 31.79
N ASP A 45 -32.01 -9.13 32.76
CA ASP A 45 -31.88 -10.59 32.76
C ASP A 45 -32.82 -11.28 31.75
N SER A 46 -33.88 -10.58 31.31
CA SER A 46 -34.81 -11.11 30.32
C SER A 46 -35.48 -10.01 29.50
N LYS A 47 -35.89 -10.39 28.29
CA LYS A 47 -36.64 -9.55 27.35
C LYS A 47 -37.93 -8.99 27.97
N LYS A 48 -38.62 -9.81 28.77
CA LYS A 48 -39.85 -9.43 29.47
C LYS A 48 -39.61 -8.31 30.48
N ASN A 49 -38.48 -8.34 31.19
CA ASN A 49 -38.13 -7.31 32.17
C ASN A 49 -37.76 -5.99 31.46
N ARG A 50 -36.98 -6.07 30.37
CA ARG A 50 -36.66 -4.93 29.51
C ARG A 50 -37.93 -4.25 28.99
N ASP A 51 -38.84 -5.03 28.41
CA ASP A 51 -40.07 -4.51 27.79
C ASP A 51 -40.99 -3.85 28.82
N THR A 52 -41.11 -4.46 30.00
CA THR A 52 -41.90 -3.90 31.12
C THR A 52 -41.35 -2.55 31.55
N GLU A 53 -40.04 -2.44 31.73
CA GLU A 53 -39.37 -1.21 32.17
C GLU A 53 -39.39 -0.13 31.07
N ALA A 54 -39.14 -0.50 29.82
CA ALA A 54 -39.20 0.42 28.69
C ALA A 54 -40.61 1.03 28.54
N ASN A 55 -41.67 0.22 28.68
CA ASN A 55 -43.04 0.71 28.63
C ASN A 55 -43.38 1.65 29.79
N LYS A 56 -42.89 1.38 31.01
CA LYS A 56 -43.04 2.31 32.15
C LYS A 56 -42.40 3.67 31.85
N LEU A 57 -41.20 3.69 31.29
CA LEU A 57 -40.49 4.92 30.95
C LEU A 57 -41.22 5.72 29.86
N ILE A 58 -41.66 5.03 28.81
CA ILE A 58 -42.43 5.66 27.72
C ILE A 58 -43.72 6.29 28.26
N ASN A 59 -44.49 5.54 29.06
CA ASN A 59 -45.72 6.06 29.65
C ASN A 59 -45.47 7.25 30.59
N THR A 60 -44.37 7.22 31.32
CA THR A 60 -43.95 8.34 32.17
C THR A 60 -43.62 9.59 31.35
N LYS A 61 -42.96 9.43 30.19
CA LYS A 61 -42.64 10.57 29.31
C LYS A 61 -43.89 11.15 28.65
N ILE A 62 -44.80 10.29 28.18
CA ILE A 62 -46.09 10.72 27.63
C ILE A 62 -46.90 11.50 28.69
N LYS A 63 -46.97 11.01 29.94
CA LYS A 63 -47.61 11.73 31.05
C LYS A 63 -46.97 13.09 31.35
N LYS A 64 -45.67 13.25 31.07
CA LYS A 64 -44.93 14.51 31.21
C LYS A 64 -45.09 15.45 30.01
N GLY A 65 -46.01 15.15 29.09
CA GLY A 65 -46.32 15.99 27.93
C GLY A 65 -45.41 15.76 26.72
N TYR A 66 -44.53 14.76 26.75
CA TYR A 66 -43.75 14.39 25.57
C TYR A 66 -44.67 13.73 24.53
N GLN A 67 -44.66 14.27 23.31
CA GLN A 67 -45.46 13.74 22.22
C GLN A 67 -44.61 12.83 21.34
N GLU A 68 -45.13 11.63 21.05
CA GLU A 68 -44.44 10.69 20.16
C GLU A 68 -44.52 11.19 18.73
N THR A 69 -43.39 11.58 18.17
CA THR A 69 -43.33 12.17 16.84
C THR A 69 -43.16 11.06 15.79
N LYS A 70 -44.27 10.42 15.39
CA LYS A 70 -44.30 9.50 14.23
C LYS A 70 -44.02 10.23 12.90
N ASP A 71 -44.12 11.57 12.90
CA ASP A 71 -44.14 12.41 11.71
C ASP A 71 -42.78 12.95 11.24
N ARG A 72 -41.69 12.89 12.01
CA ARG A 72 -40.36 13.31 11.49
C ARG A 72 -39.81 12.35 10.44
N LEU A 73 -40.10 11.05 10.57
CA LEU A 73 -39.77 10.04 9.54
C LEU A 73 -40.64 10.23 8.28
N LYS A 74 -41.92 10.61 8.43
CA LYS A 74 -42.82 10.92 7.30
C LYS A 74 -42.50 12.27 6.63
N LYS A 75 -42.25 13.35 7.38
CA LYS A 75 -41.84 14.67 6.84
C LYS A 75 -40.46 14.63 6.18
N ALA A 76 -39.49 13.88 6.72
CA ALA A 76 -38.23 13.64 6.03
C ALA A 76 -38.45 12.82 4.74
N SER A 77 -39.37 11.84 4.74
CA SER A 77 -39.70 11.06 3.54
C SER A 77 -40.50 11.86 2.50
N GLN A 78 -41.34 12.81 2.92
CA GLN A 78 -42.15 13.65 2.06
C GLN A 78 -41.35 14.83 1.50
N ALA A 79 -40.52 15.49 2.33
CA ALA A 79 -39.54 16.47 1.86
C ALA A 79 -38.52 15.83 0.91
N LYS A 80 -38.11 14.57 1.16
CA LYS A 80 -37.30 13.79 0.22
C LYS A 80 -38.05 13.51 -1.09
N LYS A 81 -39.36 13.21 -1.07
CA LYS A 81 -40.20 13.02 -2.27
C LYS A 81 -40.47 14.30 -3.06
N ASP A 82 -40.72 15.42 -2.39
CA ASP A 82 -41.02 16.72 -3.02
C ASP A 82 -39.74 17.35 -3.60
N LEU A 83 -38.59 17.13 -2.95
CA LEU A 83 -37.27 17.52 -3.46
C LEU A 83 -36.78 16.61 -4.61
N ILE A 84 -37.12 15.31 -4.58
CA ILE A 84 -36.96 14.41 -5.74
C ILE A 84 -37.78 14.94 -6.94
N LYS A 85 -39.00 15.44 -6.72
CA LYS A 85 -39.80 16.09 -7.78
C LYS A 85 -39.17 17.38 -8.34
N GLU A 86 -38.52 18.21 -7.54
CA GLU A 86 -37.82 19.42 -8.02
C GLU A 86 -36.49 19.13 -8.71
N THR A 87 -35.71 18.18 -8.22
CA THR A 87 -34.47 17.69 -8.88
C THR A 87 -34.75 16.87 -10.15
N HIS A 88 -35.97 16.34 -10.29
CA HIS A 88 -36.47 15.69 -11.50
C HIS A 88 -37.29 16.62 -12.40
N LYS A 89 -37.20 17.96 -12.28
CA LYS A 89 -37.63 18.88 -13.35
C LYS A 89 -36.51 18.95 -14.40
N PRO A 90 -36.53 18.09 -15.44
CA PRO A 90 -35.38 17.86 -16.31
C PRO A 90 -35.02 19.16 -17.03
N GLU A 91 -36.00 19.99 -17.39
CA GLU A 91 -35.85 21.24 -18.13
C GLU A 91 -34.97 22.30 -17.41
N LYS A 92 -35.12 22.50 -16.10
CA LYS A 92 -34.38 23.55 -15.36
C LYS A 92 -32.94 23.12 -15.04
N VAL A 93 -32.76 21.83 -14.76
CA VAL A 93 -31.45 21.20 -14.60
C VAL A 93 -30.73 21.17 -15.94
N PHE A 94 -31.39 20.70 -17.01
CA PHE A 94 -30.88 20.68 -18.38
C PHE A 94 -30.51 22.07 -18.87
N LYS A 95 -31.31 23.12 -18.60
CA LYS A 95 -30.94 24.50 -18.96
C LYS A 95 -29.66 24.97 -18.27
N THR A 96 -29.46 24.63 -17.00
CA THR A 96 -28.28 25.03 -16.22
C THR A 96 -27.05 24.24 -16.66
N VAL A 97 -27.19 22.92 -16.86
CA VAL A 97 -26.13 22.03 -17.35
C VAL A 97 -25.78 22.33 -18.81
N SER A 98 -26.76 22.65 -19.66
CA SER A 98 -26.54 23.08 -21.05
C SER A 98 -25.83 24.43 -21.13
N ALA A 99 -26.17 25.40 -20.27
CA ALA A 99 -25.46 26.67 -20.19
C ALA A 99 -24.00 26.48 -19.72
N PHE A 100 -23.80 25.59 -18.74
CA PHE A 100 -22.47 25.16 -18.30
C PHE A 100 -21.68 24.53 -19.44
N LEU A 101 -22.24 23.51 -20.11
CA LEU A 101 -21.66 22.82 -21.26
C LEU A 101 -21.27 23.77 -22.40
N LYS A 102 -22.14 24.72 -22.73
CA LYS A 102 -21.86 25.77 -23.72
C LYS A 102 -20.69 26.66 -23.30
N SER A 103 -20.55 26.93 -22.00
CA SER A 103 -19.39 27.68 -21.48
C SER A 103 -18.09 26.89 -21.59
N ILE A 104 -18.11 25.57 -21.36
CA ILE A 104 -16.93 24.71 -21.56
C ILE A 104 -16.54 24.70 -23.05
N ASN A 105 -17.50 24.46 -23.94
CA ASN A 105 -17.25 24.36 -25.39
C ASN A 105 -16.69 25.66 -25.98
N LYS A 106 -17.25 26.81 -25.58
CA LYS A 106 -16.71 28.10 -25.99
C LYS A 106 -15.24 28.27 -25.55
N LEU A 107 -14.93 27.89 -24.31
CA LEU A 107 -13.59 28.06 -23.74
C LEU A 107 -12.56 27.05 -24.25
N LEU A 108 -12.96 25.85 -24.66
CA LEU A 108 -12.01 24.89 -25.24
C LEU A 108 -11.70 25.23 -26.70
N VAL A 109 -12.69 25.69 -27.47
CA VAL A 109 -12.50 26.13 -28.87
C VAL A 109 -11.66 27.40 -28.97
N GLU A 110 -11.85 28.39 -28.08
CA GLU A 110 -11.12 29.66 -28.13
C GLU A 110 -9.63 29.52 -27.74
N PHE A 111 -9.24 28.46 -27.02
CA PHE A 111 -7.93 28.36 -26.36
C PHE A 111 -7.04 27.24 -26.87
N GLN A 112 -7.49 26.42 -27.82
CA GLN A 112 -6.74 25.29 -28.39
C GLN A 112 -6.05 24.44 -27.31
N VAL A 113 -6.70 24.25 -26.17
CA VAL A 113 -6.18 23.42 -25.08
C VAL A 113 -6.33 21.97 -25.55
N GLY A 114 -5.35 21.42 -26.27
CA GLY A 114 -5.29 20.04 -26.74
C GLY A 114 -6.40 19.59 -27.71
N ASP A 115 -6.36 18.31 -28.13
CA ASP A 115 -7.36 17.61 -28.97
C ASP A 115 -8.73 17.42 -28.27
N PHE A 116 -9.28 18.50 -27.73
CA PHE A 116 -10.53 18.51 -26.98
C PHE A 116 -11.72 18.74 -27.92
N ASP A 117 -12.37 17.65 -28.33
CA ASP A 117 -13.67 17.72 -29.01
C ASP A 117 -14.81 17.53 -27.99
N LEU A 118 -15.57 18.62 -27.76
CA LEU A 118 -16.83 18.59 -27.00
C LEU A 118 -18.07 18.45 -27.90
N ASN A 119 -17.90 18.48 -29.22
CA ASN A 119 -18.95 18.30 -30.21
C ASN A 119 -19.13 16.83 -30.61
N TYR A 120 -18.38 15.91 -30.01
CA TYR A 120 -18.56 14.49 -30.27
C TYR A 120 -19.85 14.00 -29.62
N GLU A 121 -20.95 14.08 -30.36
CA GLU A 121 -22.16 13.27 -30.17
C GLU A 121 -21.77 11.79 -30.34
N HIS A 122 -21.01 11.22 -29.39
CA HIS A 122 -20.91 9.78 -29.34
C HIS A 122 -22.29 9.27 -28.94
N TYR A 123 -22.99 8.66 -29.89
CA TYR A 123 -24.04 7.69 -29.62
C TYR A 123 -23.42 6.53 -28.82
N CYS A 124 -23.20 6.75 -27.53
CA CYS A 124 -23.21 5.65 -26.57
C CYS A 124 -24.65 5.12 -26.62
N GLU A 125 -24.85 3.86 -27.02
CA GLU A 125 -26.17 3.22 -27.08
C GLU A 125 -26.92 3.24 -25.73
N MET A 126 -26.25 3.68 -24.66
CA MET A 126 -26.86 4.11 -23.42
C MET A 126 -27.19 5.59 -23.49
N GLY A 127 -28.41 5.94 -23.92
CA GLY A 127 -28.87 7.32 -23.98
C GLY A 127 -28.58 8.07 -22.67
N VAL A 128 -28.24 9.37 -22.79
CA VAL A 128 -28.00 10.28 -21.65
C VAL A 128 -29.11 10.19 -20.60
N SER A 129 -30.34 9.84 -21.00
CA SER A 129 -31.47 9.53 -20.11
C SER A 129 -31.31 8.25 -19.29
N ASP A 130 -30.81 7.15 -19.88
CA ASP A 130 -30.78 5.82 -19.25
C ASP A 130 -29.65 5.67 -18.23
N PHE A 131 -28.51 6.34 -18.45
CA PHE A 131 -27.44 6.41 -17.44
C PHE A 131 -27.78 7.40 -16.31
N CYS A 132 -28.44 8.53 -16.61
CA CYS A 132 -28.91 9.52 -15.63
C CYS A 132 -29.90 8.92 -14.61
N VAL A 133 -30.81 8.04 -15.06
CA VAL A 133 -31.85 7.44 -14.21
C VAL A 133 -31.29 6.28 -13.36
N THR A 134 -30.27 5.57 -13.83
CA THR A 134 -29.75 4.37 -13.14
C THR A 134 -28.53 4.62 -12.25
N SER A 135 -27.80 5.72 -12.46
CA SER A 135 -26.54 6.01 -11.74
C SER A 135 -26.53 7.33 -10.95
N GLY A 136 -27.43 8.28 -11.26
CA GLY A 136 -27.52 9.55 -10.53
C GLY A 136 -26.41 10.55 -10.84
N TYR A 137 -25.82 10.54 -12.04
CA TYR A 137 -24.82 11.53 -12.49
C TYR A 137 -25.25 12.18 -13.82
N TRP A 138 -24.81 13.41 -14.07
CA TRP A 138 -24.90 14.07 -15.39
C TRP A 138 -23.52 14.13 -16.03
N LEU A 139 -23.37 13.62 -17.25
CA LEU A 139 -22.08 13.40 -17.90
C LEU A 139 -21.86 14.31 -19.11
N CYS A 140 -20.60 14.66 -19.35
CA CYS A 140 -20.13 15.47 -20.46
C CYS A 140 -18.80 14.86 -20.94
N SER A 141 -18.76 14.30 -22.16
CA SER A 141 -17.53 13.68 -22.70
C SER A 141 -16.47 14.72 -22.99
N ILE A 142 -15.21 14.40 -22.70
CA ILE A 142 -14.07 15.27 -23.00
C ILE A 142 -12.96 14.42 -23.59
N SER A 143 -12.92 14.34 -24.92
CA SER A 143 -11.85 13.79 -25.76
C SER A 143 -12.42 13.01 -26.94
N ASN A 144 -11.57 12.87 -27.98
CA ASN A 144 -11.79 12.00 -29.13
C ASN A 144 -11.64 10.49 -28.82
N THR A 145 -11.27 10.10 -27.60
CA THR A 145 -10.91 8.71 -27.27
C THR A 145 -12.01 7.95 -26.51
N GLY A 146 -13.12 8.60 -26.16
CA GLY A 146 -14.33 7.94 -25.65
C GLY A 146 -14.31 7.47 -24.19
N HIS A 147 -13.17 7.51 -23.49
CA HIS A 147 -13.03 6.90 -22.15
C HIS A 147 -13.02 7.88 -20.96
N ASP A 148 -12.71 9.16 -21.16
CA ASP A 148 -12.65 10.18 -20.09
C ASP A 148 -13.81 11.20 -20.18
N HIS A 149 -14.50 11.45 -19.05
CA HIS A 149 -15.69 12.30 -18.99
C HIS A 149 -15.57 13.32 -17.86
N ILE A 150 -16.16 14.51 -18.00
CA ILE A 150 -16.48 15.36 -16.84
C ILE A 150 -17.91 15.05 -16.39
N GLY A 151 -18.06 14.74 -15.11
CA GLY A 151 -19.34 14.46 -14.47
C GLY A 151 -19.72 15.54 -13.45
N ILE A 152 -21.02 15.81 -13.34
CA ILE A 152 -21.62 16.62 -12.28
C ILE A 152 -22.37 15.70 -11.31
N MET A 153 -22.05 15.82 -10.02
CA MET A 153 -22.68 15.00 -8.98
C MET A 153 -23.85 15.73 -8.31
N PRO A 154 -25.09 15.24 -8.43
CA PRO A 154 -26.24 15.88 -7.79
C PRO A 154 -26.17 15.75 -6.28
N VAL A 155 -26.30 16.89 -5.59
CA VAL A 155 -26.39 16.95 -4.14
C VAL A 155 -27.81 17.33 -3.74
N LEU A 156 -28.49 16.40 -3.07
CA LEU A 156 -29.84 16.64 -2.55
C LEU A 156 -29.83 17.86 -1.62
N ASN A 157 -30.79 18.76 -1.84
CA ASN A 157 -30.98 20.03 -1.10
C ASN A 157 -29.94 21.10 -1.42
N ARG A 158 -29.19 20.98 -2.52
CA ARG A 158 -28.35 22.06 -3.05
C ARG A 158 -28.81 22.50 -4.43
N PRO A 159 -28.75 23.81 -4.74
CA PRO A 159 -28.87 24.31 -6.11
C PRO A 159 -27.85 23.64 -7.04
N VAL A 160 -28.22 23.44 -8.32
CA VAL A 160 -27.37 22.81 -9.34
C VAL A 160 -26.00 23.50 -9.46
N ASN A 161 -25.95 24.81 -9.32
CA ASN A 161 -24.70 25.55 -9.39
C ASN A 161 -23.75 25.33 -8.19
N GLN A 162 -24.19 24.59 -7.16
CA GLN A 162 -23.41 24.16 -5.99
C GLN A 162 -23.11 22.66 -5.98
N TRP A 163 -23.31 21.98 -7.12
CA TRP A 163 -23.03 20.56 -7.27
C TRP A 163 -21.55 20.34 -7.63
N PRO A 164 -20.87 19.36 -7.02
CA PRO A 164 -19.48 19.04 -7.34
C PRO A 164 -19.30 18.60 -8.79
N VAL A 165 -18.10 18.85 -9.31
CA VAL A 165 -17.67 18.49 -10.67
C VAL A 165 -16.37 17.69 -10.60
N GLY A 166 -16.26 16.63 -11.40
CA GLY A 166 -15.10 15.75 -11.41
C GLY A 166 -14.89 15.00 -12.72
N TYR A 167 -13.77 14.29 -12.86
CA TYR A 167 -13.54 13.33 -13.94
C TYR A 167 -14.28 12.04 -13.64
N LEU A 168 -15.08 11.55 -14.57
CA LEU A 168 -15.70 10.25 -14.51
C LEU A 168 -14.93 9.25 -15.36
N ASP A 169 -14.46 8.19 -14.72
CA ASP A 169 -14.03 6.98 -15.40
C ASP A 169 -15.26 6.12 -15.73
N GLN A 170 -15.50 5.84 -17.01
CA GLN A 170 -16.64 5.02 -17.44
C GLN A 170 -16.53 3.54 -17.08
N ASN A 171 -15.32 2.99 -17.06
CA ASN A 171 -15.06 1.59 -16.75
C ASN A 171 -15.31 1.32 -15.27
N GLU A 172 -15.00 2.31 -14.43
CA GLU A 172 -15.00 2.19 -12.98
C GLU A 172 -16.24 2.83 -12.34
N GLY A 173 -16.86 3.79 -13.03
CA GLY A 173 -17.97 4.59 -12.54
C GLY A 173 -17.59 5.44 -11.31
N THR A 174 -16.32 5.83 -11.22
CA THR A 174 -15.73 6.67 -10.17
C THR A 174 -15.72 8.14 -10.64
N LEU A 175 -15.88 9.09 -9.70
CA LEU A 175 -15.85 10.52 -10.00
C LEU A 175 -14.72 11.20 -9.21
N SER A 176 -13.65 11.58 -9.87
CA SER A 176 -12.52 12.32 -9.31
C SER A 176 -12.81 13.81 -9.22
N THR A 177 -13.21 14.32 -8.04
CA THR A 177 -13.74 15.68 -7.91
C THR A 177 -12.62 16.72 -7.85
N PHE A 178 -12.65 17.67 -8.79
CA PHE A 178 -11.72 18.80 -8.86
C PHE A 178 -12.40 20.14 -8.58
N ALA A 179 -13.73 20.18 -8.40
CA ALA A 179 -14.42 21.39 -7.97
C ALA A 179 -15.59 21.08 -7.04
N SER A 180 -15.73 21.86 -5.96
CA SER A 180 -16.86 21.72 -5.03
C SER A 180 -18.18 22.20 -5.61
N SER A 181 -18.15 22.91 -6.75
CA SER A 181 -19.32 23.45 -7.38
C SER A 181 -19.16 23.63 -8.89
N VAL A 182 -20.26 23.57 -9.62
CA VAL A 182 -20.35 24.00 -11.03
C VAL A 182 -19.87 25.44 -11.22
N LYS A 183 -19.92 26.31 -10.20
CA LYS A 183 -19.38 27.68 -10.31
C LYS A 183 -17.86 27.74 -10.33
N THR A 184 -17.18 26.74 -9.79
CA THR A 184 -15.72 26.72 -9.61
C THR A 184 -15.04 25.69 -10.51
N TRP A 185 -15.80 25.09 -11.44
CA TRP A 185 -15.35 23.99 -12.28
C TRP A 185 -14.09 24.32 -13.08
N LEU A 186 -14.00 25.49 -13.72
CA LEU A 186 -12.91 25.81 -14.62
C LEU A 186 -11.61 26.04 -13.85
N PRO A 187 -11.56 26.94 -12.85
CA PRO A 187 -10.36 27.03 -12.01
C PRO A 187 -9.98 25.69 -11.37
N GLY A 188 -10.95 24.90 -10.88
CA GLY A 188 -10.70 23.58 -10.30
C GLY A 188 -10.12 22.58 -11.31
N TYR A 189 -10.64 22.59 -12.53
CA TYR A 189 -10.14 21.78 -13.65
C TYR A 189 -8.69 22.13 -13.98
N LEU A 190 -8.35 23.43 -14.05
CA LEU A 190 -6.98 23.88 -14.30
C LEU A 190 -6.02 23.46 -13.18
N ILE A 191 -6.46 23.45 -11.92
CA ILE A 191 -5.68 22.88 -10.81
C ILE A 191 -5.42 21.39 -11.09
N ALA A 192 -6.44 20.61 -11.43
CA ALA A 192 -6.30 19.18 -11.65
C ALA A 192 -5.42 18.84 -12.86
N GLU A 193 -5.52 19.58 -13.96
CA GLU A 193 -4.65 19.39 -15.13
C GLU A 193 -3.20 19.80 -14.84
N SER A 194 -2.97 20.84 -14.04
CA SER A 194 -1.60 21.24 -13.65
C SER A 194 -0.83 20.14 -12.90
N GLN A 195 -1.54 19.19 -12.30
CA GLN A 195 -0.96 18.05 -11.60
C GLN A 195 -0.55 16.90 -12.54
N LYS A 196 -0.90 16.93 -13.84
CA LYS A 196 -0.67 15.83 -14.79
C LYS A 196 0.66 15.90 -15.57
N GLY A 197 1.47 16.97 -15.50
CA GLY A 197 2.85 16.97 -16.02
C GLY A 197 3.34 18.18 -16.85
N TRP A 198 4.57 18.08 -17.37
CA TRP A 198 5.47 19.17 -17.81
C TRP A 198 4.97 20.02 -19.00
N HIS A 199 4.15 19.47 -19.92
CA HIS A 199 3.64 20.22 -21.09
C HIS A 199 2.56 21.28 -20.74
N PHE A 200 2.09 21.30 -19.49
CA PHE A 200 1.05 22.23 -19.04
C PHE A 200 1.59 23.63 -18.71
N GLN A 201 2.84 23.76 -18.24
CA GLN A 201 3.35 25.03 -17.70
C GLN A 201 3.77 26.05 -18.77
N GLU A 202 4.48 25.61 -19.82
CA GLU A 202 4.97 26.49 -20.90
C GLU A 202 3.81 27.19 -21.63
N ASN A 203 2.75 26.44 -21.94
CA ASN A 203 1.54 26.97 -22.58
C ASN A 203 0.79 28.00 -21.72
N PHE A 204 0.83 27.87 -20.39
CA PHE A 204 0.16 28.79 -19.46
C PHE A 204 0.90 30.12 -19.31
N GLU A 205 2.23 30.08 -19.35
CA GLU A 205 3.05 31.29 -19.26
C GLU A 205 2.92 32.15 -20.52
N GLU A 206 2.92 31.53 -21.70
CA GLU A 206 2.73 32.22 -22.98
C GLU A 206 1.33 32.85 -23.12
N ASN A 207 0.30 32.22 -22.56
CA ASN A 207 -1.10 32.64 -22.68
C ASN A 207 -1.66 33.34 -21.42
N ARG A 208 -0.78 33.75 -20.50
CA ARG A 208 -1.11 34.27 -19.16
C ARG A 208 -2.25 35.29 -19.13
N ASP A 209 -2.16 36.35 -19.93
CA ASP A 209 -3.13 37.46 -19.90
C ASP A 209 -4.51 37.06 -20.44
N GLU A 210 -4.55 36.18 -21.44
CA GLU A 210 -5.81 35.70 -22.00
C GLU A 210 -6.48 34.69 -21.04
N ILE A 211 -5.70 33.83 -20.37
CA ILE A 211 -6.19 32.96 -19.29
C ILE A 211 -6.76 33.78 -18.12
N ILE A 212 -6.09 34.86 -17.72
CA ILE A 212 -6.60 35.78 -16.69
C ILE A 212 -7.97 36.33 -17.11
N LYS A 213 -8.12 36.73 -18.38
CA LYS A 213 -9.37 37.28 -18.92
C LYS A 213 -10.49 36.23 -18.93
N ILE A 214 -10.23 34.98 -19.28
CA ILE A 214 -11.19 33.86 -19.15
C ILE A 214 -11.65 33.68 -17.71
N LEU A 215 -10.72 33.77 -16.76
CA LEU A 215 -11.00 33.45 -15.36
C LEU A 215 -11.68 34.60 -14.62
N LYS A 216 -11.76 35.81 -15.18
CA LYS A 216 -12.42 36.97 -14.56
C LYS A 216 -13.87 36.71 -14.13
N PRO A 217 -14.74 36.05 -14.90
CA PRO A 217 -16.10 35.73 -14.47
C PRO A 217 -16.17 34.76 -13.29
N PHE A 218 -15.10 33.98 -13.06
CA PHE A 218 -15.04 32.95 -12.01
C PHE A 218 -14.38 33.47 -10.73
N LEU A 219 -13.24 34.17 -10.85
CA LEU A 219 -12.38 34.59 -9.73
C LEU A 219 -12.32 36.11 -9.54
N ALA A 220 -13.00 36.88 -10.39
CA ALA A 220 -13.04 38.34 -10.36
C ALA A 220 -11.64 38.97 -10.27
N LYS A 221 -11.34 39.68 -9.18
CA LYS A 221 -10.05 40.37 -8.99
C LYS A 221 -8.89 39.40 -8.68
N ARG A 222 -9.19 38.15 -8.32
CA ARG A 222 -8.18 37.14 -7.94
C ARG A 222 -7.70 36.27 -9.11
N SER A 223 -8.21 36.49 -10.33
CA SER A 223 -7.80 35.71 -11.50
C SER A 223 -6.30 35.80 -11.79
N ARG A 224 -5.69 36.98 -11.60
CA ARG A 224 -4.24 37.15 -11.77
C ARG A 224 -3.47 36.38 -10.70
N GLU A 225 -3.78 36.63 -9.43
CA GLU A 225 -3.20 35.90 -8.28
C GLU A 225 -3.25 34.38 -8.49
N PHE A 226 -4.37 33.84 -8.97
CA PHE A 226 -4.52 32.42 -9.26
C PHE A 226 -3.57 31.91 -10.35
N VAL A 227 -3.52 32.59 -11.50
CA VAL A 227 -2.66 32.20 -12.63
C VAL A 227 -1.18 32.27 -12.22
N ASP A 228 -0.80 33.30 -11.48
CA ASP A 228 0.57 33.47 -10.96
C ASP A 228 0.97 32.29 -10.06
N LEU A 229 0.09 31.86 -9.15
CA LEU A 229 0.35 30.70 -8.29
C LEU A 229 0.36 29.38 -9.06
N LEU A 230 -0.50 29.25 -10.08
CA LEU A 230 -0.59 28.05 -10.91
C LEU A 230 0.70 27.85 -11.73
N ILE A 231 1.20 28.92 -12.37
CA ILE A 231 2.48 28.92 -13.10
C ILE A 231 3.65 28.64 -12.15
N ALA A 232 3.64 29.23 -10.96
CA ALA A 232 4.67 29.01 -9.94
C ALA A 232 4.62 27.61 -9.29
N ASN A 233 3.74 26.71 -9.73
CA ASN A 233 3.52 25.38 -9.16
C ASN A 233 3.34 25.41 -7.64
N SER A 234 2.54 26.37 -7.16
CA SER A 234 2.28 26.53 -5.73
C SER A 234 1.44 25.39 -5.17
N SER A 235 1.43 25.24 -3.84
CA SER A 235 0.67 24.19 -3.18
C SER A 235 -0.83 24.24 -3.54
N THR A 236 -1.44 23.06 -3.63
CA THR A 236 -2.83 22.91 -4.08
C THR A 236 -3.80 23.56 -3.09
N SER A 237 -3.48 23.54 -1.80
CA SER A 237 -4.25 24.26 -0.78
C SER A 237 -4.34 25.77 -1.05
N LYS A 238 -3.23 26.43 -1.45
CA LYS A 238 -3.22 27.87 -1.78
C LYS A 238 -4.07 28.18 -3.00
N LEU A 239 -4.06 27.30 -4.01
CA LEU A 239 -4.90 27.45 -5.19
C LEU A 239 -6.39 27.37 -4.82
N TYR A 240 -6.79 26.38 -4.02
CA TYR A 240 -8.18 26.27 -3.55
C TYR A 240 -8.58 27.36 -2.55
N GLU A 241 -7.64 27.97 -1.82
CA GLU A 241 -7.90 29.18 -1.02
C GLU A 241 -8.37 30.36 -1.89
N ILE A 242 -7.85 30.43 -3.13
CA ILE A 242 -8.31 31.42 -4.11
C ILE A 242 -9.66 31.05 -4.68
N VAL A 243 -9.80 29.80 -5.13
CA VAL A 243 -10.97 29.34 -5.89
C VAL A 243 -12.22 29.22 -5.02
N GLU A 244 -12.10 28.62 -3.83
CA GLU A 244 -13.22 28.28 -2.97
C GLU A 244 -12.81 28.16 -1.49
N PRO A 245 -12.52 29.29 -0.82
CA PRO A 245 -12.03 29.28 0.55
C PRO A 245 -13.03 28.64 1.51
N GLY A 246 -12.54 27.69 2.31
CA GLY A 246 -13.34 26.92 3.28
C GLY A 246 -14.23 25.83 2.65
N SER A 247 -14.05 25.56 1.35
CA SER A 247 -14.67 24.41 0.69
C SER A 247 -14.14 23.08 1.24
N PHE A 248 -14.80 21.99 0.85
CA PHE A 248 -14.31 20.67 1.22
C PHE A 248 -12.93 20.39 0.59
N LEU A 249 -12.69 20.78 -0.68
CA LEU A 249 -11.39 20.59 -1.35
C LEU A 249 -10.31 21.43 -0.69
N HIS A 250 -10.61 22.69 -0.36
CA HIS A 250 -9.66 23.56 0.33
C HIS A 250 -9.20 22.95 1.66
N GLU A 251 -10.15 22.54 2.52
CA GLU A 251 -9.82 21.93 3.81
C GLU A 251 -9.16 20.56 3.67
N TYR A 252 -9.53 19.79 2.65
CA TYR A 252 -8.91 18.50 2.33
C TYR A 252 -7.44 18.66 1.97
N HIS A 253 -7.10 19.57 1.07
CA HIS A 253 -5.71 19.80 0.65
C HIS A 253 -4.86 20.41 1.76
N ILE A 254 -5.43 21.25 2.64
CA ILE A 254 -4.74 21.69 3.87
C ILE A 254 -4.31 20.48 4.72
N LEU A 255 -5.19 19.50 4.90
CA LEU A 255 -4.88 18.31 5.69
C LEU A 255 -3.90 17.37 4.99
N LEU A 256 -3.99 17.25 3.66
CA LEU A 256 -3.13 16.42 2.84
C LEU A 256 -1.66 16.89 2.88
N GLU A 257 -1.45 18.21 2.79
CA GLU A 257 -0.13 18.84 2.71
C GLU A 257 0.59 18.96 4.06
N LYS A 258 -0.03 18.53 5.17
CA LYS A 258 0.64 18.50 6.47
C LYS A 258 1.74 17.43 6.51
N GLU A 259 2.89 17.80 7.05
CA GLU A 259 4.01 16.87 7.29
C GLU A 259 3.61 15.69 8.19
N LYS A 260 2.75 15.93 9.19
CA LYS A 260 2.32 14.93 10.17
C LYS A 260 0.84 14.60 10.01
N PHE A 261 0.55 13.32 9.78
CA PHE A 261 -0.81 12.81 9.75
C PHE A 261 -1.46 12.88 11.15
N SER A 262 -2.71 13.37 11.22
CA SER A 262 -3.48 13.48 12.46
C SER A 262 -4.87 12.88 12.30
N LEU A 263 -5.09 11.70 12.90
CA LEU A 263 -6.39 11.03 12.88
C LEU A 263 -7.52 11.90 13.46
N ASN A 264 -7.21 12.71 14.49
CA ASN A 264 -8.21 13.55 15.13
C ASN A 264 -8.67 14.69 14.22
N GLU A 265 -7.76 15.26 13.43
CA GLU A 265 -8.10 16.32 12.47
C GLU A 265 -8.89 15.76 11.29
N TRP A 266 -8.46 14.61 10.74
CA TRP A 266 -9.22 13.89 9.73
C TRP A 266 -10.60 13.48 10.24
N LYS A 267 -10.73 12.97 11.47
CA LYS A 267 -12.04 12.68 12.10
C LYS A 267 -12.95 13.90 12.15
N LYS A 268 -12.42 15.07 12.50
CA LYS A 268 -13.19 16.33 12.52
C LYS A 268 -13.64 16.71 11.10
N TYR A 269 -12.74 16.63 10.13
CA TYR A 269 -13.03 16.92 8.72
C TYR A 269 -14.09 15.98 8.14
N LEU A 270 -13.93 14.66 8.30
CA LEU A 270 -14.85 13.66 7.78
C LEU A 270 -16.26 13.82 8.39
N LYS A 271 -16.34 14.16 9.69
CA LYS A 271 -17.62 14.49 10.36
C LYS A 271 -18.25 15.79 9.89
N LYS A 272 -17.43 16.78 9.51
CA LYS A 272 -17.89 18.08 8.98
C LYS A 272 -18.48 17.94 7.58
N TYR A 273 -17.91 17.06 6.76
CA TYR A 273 -18.34 16.81 5.38
C TYR A 273 -18.78 15.35 5.18
N PRO A 274 -19.84 14.87 5.87
CA PRO A 274 -20.20 13.45 5.86
C PRO A 274 -20.65 12.98 4.48
N PHE A 275 -21.27 13.86 3.68
CA PHE A 275 -21.65 13.57 2.30
C PHE A 275 -20.45 13.27 1.39
N PHE A 276 -19.31 13.90 1.66
CA PHE A 276 -18.07 13.74 0.92
C PHE A 276 -17.29 12.49 1.37
N ASN A 277 -17.65 11.92 2.52
CA ASN A 277 -16.80 11.02 3.28
C ASN A 277 -17.52 9.79 3.85
N GLU A 278 -18.75 9.52 3.43
CA GLU A 278 -19.59 8.45 4.00
C GLU A 278 -18.88 7.09 4.07
N PRO A 279 -18.16 6.63 3.02
CA PRO A 279 -17.40 5.37 3.09
C PRO A 279 -16.29 5.38 4.14
N LEU A 280 -15.62 6.53 4.32
CA LEU A 280 -14.53 6.70 5.28
C LEU A 280 -15.03 6.83 6.72
N LEU A 281 -16.27 7.33 6.94
CA LEU A 281 -16.88 7.40 8.26
C LEU A 281 -17.05 6.03 8.91
N HIS A 282 -17.24 4.97 8.11
CA HIS A 282 -17.29 3.60 8.63
C HIS A 282 -15.93 3.11 9.16
N ILE A 283 -14.83 3.55 8.54
CA ILE A 283 -13.46 3.25 8.99
C ILE A 283 -13.18 3.89 10.36
N LEU A 284 -13.76 5.06 10.63
CA LEU A 284 -13.56 5.78 11.90
C LEU A 284 -14.19 5.11 13.12
N ASN A 285 -15.11 4.16 12.90
CA ASN A 285 -15.89 3.46 13.93
C ASN A 285 -15.39 2.05 14.22
N LEU A 286 -14.25 1.63 13.65
CA LEU A 286 -13.65 0.32 13.90
C LEU A 286 -13.00 0.26 15.28
N ASP A 287 -13.05 -0.93 15.90
CA ASP A 287 -12.61 -1.14 17.27
C ASP A 287 -11.09 -0.96 17.46
N LYS A 288 -10.70 -0.51 18.66
CA LYS A 288 -9.38 0.08 19.00
C LYS A 288 -8.16 -0.84 18.91
N ALA A 289 -8.28 -2.07 18.44
CA ALA A 289 -7.22 -3.07 18.57
C ALA A 289 -5.95 -2.72 17.78
N ASP A 290 -6.04 -1.96 16.67
CA ASP A 290 -4.88 -1.66 15.81
C ASP A 290 -4.90 -0.22 15.26
N LYS A 291 -5.02 0.76 16.16
CA LYS A 291 -5.09 2.21 15.85
C LYS A 291 -4.05 2.68 14.83
N VAL A 292 -2.81 2.18 14.90
CA VAL A 292 -1.70 2.59 14.01
C VAL A 292 -1.90 2.12 12.57
N ILE A 293 -2.46 0.93 12.38
CA ILE A 293 -2.75 0.39 11.04
C ILE A 293 -3.89 1.14 10.40
N TYR A 294 -4.92 1.51 11.18
CA TYR A 294 -6.01 2.35 10.69
C TYR A 294 -5.54 3.75 10.30
N GLU A 295 -4.62 4.35 11.07
CA GLU A 295 -4.05 5.67 10.73
C GLU A 295 -3.27 5.61 9.43
N LYS A 296 -2.44 4.57 9.24
CA LYS A 296 -1.70 4.38 8.00
C LYS A 296 -2.61 4.09 6.81
N LEU A 297 -3.58 3.20 6.97
CA LEU A 297 -4.54 2.83 5.93
C LEU A 297 -5.38 4.03 5.50
N LEU A 298 -5.89 4.81 6.45
CA LEU A 298 -6.63 6.04 6.17
C LEU A 298 -5.72 7.06 5.47
N ASN A 299 -4.48 7.22 5.90
CA ASN A 299 -3.52 8.10 5.23
C ASN A 299 -3.22 7.67 3.78
N CYS A 300 -3.08 6.37 3.50
CA CYS A 300 -2.84 5.86 2.15
C CYS A 300 -4.05 6.12 1.24
N ILE A 301 -5.24 5.74 1.69
CA ILE A 301 -6.50 5.97 0.95
C ILE A 301 -6.68 7.46 0.65
N LEU A 302 -6.37 8.33 1.61
CA LEU A 302 -6.50 9.77 1.43
C LEU A 302 -5.42 10.38 0.53
N ARG A 303 -4.28 9.72 0.30
CA ARG A 303 -3.16 10.24 -0.51
C ARG A 303 -3.16 9.75 -1.94
N HIS A 304 -3.60 8.53 -2.18
CA HIS A 304 -3.63 7.92 -3.51
C HIS A 304 -4.77 8.45 -4.38
N ASP A 305 -5.88 8.88 -3.76
CA ASP A 305 -7.05 9.40 -4.46
C ASP A 305 -7.18 10.91 -4.26
N LEU A 306 -6.60 11.70 -5.18
CA LEU A 306 -6.80 13.14 -5.29
C LEU A 306 -8.30 13.47 -5.36
N GLY A 307 -8.92 13.83 -4.23
CA GLY A 307 -10.30 14.29 -4.18
C GLY A 307 -11.31 13.34 -4.85
N SER A 308 -10.94 12.06 -5.01
CA SER A 308 -11.79 11.14 -5.75
C SER A 308 -12.95 10.71 -4.89
N TYR A 309 -14.11 11.20 -5.30
CA TYR A 309 -15.37 10.90 -4.70
C TYR A 309 -15.71 9.48 -5.11
N SER A 310 -15.26 8.52 -4.31
CA SER A 310 -15.77 7.16 -4.36
C SER A 310 -17.17 7.11 -3.73
N PHE A 311 -18.13 7.89 -4.25
CA PHE A 311 -19.57 7.66 -4.00
C PHE A 311 -20.02 6.30 -4.61
N LYS A 312 -19.09 5.61 -5.28
CA LYS A 312 -19.22 4.27 -5.84
C LYS A 312 -17.94 3.42 -5.67
N LEU A 313 -17.38 3.37 -4.46
CA LEU A 313 -16.54 2.22 -4.00
C LEU A 313 -17.32 0.86 -4.01
N LEU A 314 -18.44 0.77 -4.75
CA LEU A 314 -19.55 -0.14 -4.52
C LEU A 314 -20.30 -0.49 -5.80
N LYS A 315 -19.64 -0.76 -6.94
CA LYS A 315 -20.37 -1.43 -8.05
C LYS A 315 -19.58 -2.14 -9.17
N MET A 316 -18.45 -2.83 -8.98
CA MET A 316 -18.08 -3.88 -9.98
C MET A 316 -17.34 -5.16 -9.48
N ASN A 317 -17.81 -6.29 -10.04
CA ASN A 317 -17.57 -7.76 -9.93
C ASN A 317 -16.87 -8.50 -8.76
N ALA A 318 -17.66 -8.85 -7.74
CA ALA A 318 -17.34 -9.86 -6.70
C ALA A 318 -17.54 -11.34 -7.14
N LYS A 319 -17.08 -11.77 -8.32
CA LYS A 319 -17.19 -13.19 -8.72
C LYS A 319 -15.86 -13.95 -8.80
N LYS A 320 -14.71 -13.27 -8.79
CA LYS A 320 -13.39 -13.93 -8.80
C LYS A 320 -12.60 -13.82 -7.49
N MET A 321 -12.79 -12.78 -6.68
CA MET A 321 -12.01 -12.58 -5.45
C MET A 321 -12.46 -13.44 -4.24
N CYS A 322 -13.75 -13.77 -4.12
CA CYS A 322 -14.30 -14.33 -2.86
C CYS A 322 -13.95 -15.79 -2.56
N THR A 323 -13.26 -16.52 -3.44
CA THR A 323 -12.91 -17.93 -3.20
C THR A 323 -11.56 -18.14 -2.50
N LEU A 324 -10.76 -17.08 -2.30
CA LEU A 324 -9.39 -17.19 -1.74
C LEU A 324 -9.25 -16.72 -0.28
N PHE A 325 -10.30 -16.15 0.32
CA PHE A 325 -10.23 -15.68 1.72
C PHE A 325 -10.58 -16.82 2.69
N SER A 326 -9.60 -17.33 3.45
CA SER A 326 -9.91 -18.00 4.71
C SER A 326 -10.45 -16.92 5.68
N GLU A 327 -11.70 -17.08 6.10
CA GLU A 327 -12.50 -16.06 6.78
C GLU A 327 -12.00 -15.64 8.18
N ASN A 328 -10.75 -15.87 8.58
CA ASN A 328 -10.28 -15.56 9.94
C ASN A 328 -8.82 -15.10 10.06
N GLU A 329 -8.05 -14.98 8.97
CA GLU A 329 -6.58 -14.88 9.07
C GLU A 329 -5.99 -13.53 8.64
N THR A 330 -6.73 -12.72 7.88
CA THR A 330 -6.25 -11.38 7.49
C THR A 330 -6.47 -10.37 8.62
N PRO A 331 -5.47 -9.54 8.96
CA PRO A 331 -5.62 -8.55 10.03
C PRO A 331 -6.57 -7.41 9.66
N LEU A 332 -6.84 -7.24 8.37
CA LEU A 332 -7.86 -6.33 7.85
C LEU A 332 -9.24 -7.00 7.79
N TYR A 333 -9.41 -8.22 8.31
CA TYR A 333 -10.70 -8.93 8.28
C TYR A 333 -11.84 -8.13 8.91
N PRO A 334 -11.70 -7.44 10.06
CA PRO A 334 -12.79 -6.61 10.60
C PRO A 334 -13.18 -5.45 9.67
N LEU A 335 -12.22 -4.91 8.92
CA LEU A 335 -12.45 -3.90 7.90
C LEU A 335 -13.18 -4.55 6.70
N LEU A 336 -12.68 -5.67 6.18
CA LEU A 336 -13.26 -6.45 5.08
C LEU A 336 -14.66 -7.03 5.40
N LEU A 337 -14.97 -7.34 6.66
CA LEU A 337 -16.27 -7.88 7.09
C LEU A 337 -17.35 -6.80 7.09
N ASN A 338 -17.02 -5.58 7.54
CA ASN A 338 -17.90 -4.42 7.43
C ASN A 338 -18.22 -4.09 5.97
N PHE A 339 -17.28 -4.40 5.09
CA PHE A 339 -17.35 -4.24 3.66
C PHE A 339 -18.14 -5.36 2.97
N LYS A 340 -17.97 -6.62 3.39
CA LYS A 340 -18.72 -7.82 2.96
C LYS A 340 -20.21 -7.74 3.28
N ASN A 341 -20.57 -7.15 4.42
CA ASN A 341 -21.97 -6.98 4.84
C ASN A 341 -22.73 -5.90 4.04
N ASN A 342 -22.03 -5.07 3.26
CA ASN A 342 -22.62 -4.20 2.26
C ASN A 342 -22.63 -4.93 0.91
N LYS A 343 -23.82 -5.29 0.40
CA LYS A 343 -24.05 -6.13 -0.80
C LYS A 343 -23.58 -5.54 -2.15
N LYS A 344 -22.59 -4.64 -2.18
CA LYS A 344 -22.10 -4.03 -3.42
C LYS A 344 -20.56 -3.99 -3.48
N LYS A 345 -20.08 -4.14 -4.72
CA LYS A 345 -18.80 -4.75 -5.12
C LYS A 345 -17.60 -3.77 -5.01
N TYR A 346 -16.46 -4.26 -4.50
CA TYR A 346 -15.26 -3.54 -4.02
C TYR A 346 -14.25 -3.09 -5.11
N ILE A 347 -13.49 -2.01 -4.83
CA ILE A 347 -12.35 -1.43 -5.58
C ILE A 347 -11.14 -1.27 -4.60
N PRO A 348 -9.87 -1.28 -5.06
CA PRO A 348 -8.75 -2.00 -4.39
C PRO A 348 -8.01 -1.29 -3.24
N MET A 349 -7.36 -2.08 -2.37
CA MET A 349 -6.62 -1.63 -1.16
C MET A 349 -5.11 -1.99 -1.20
N ALA A 350 -4.52 -2.09 -2.39
CA ALA A 350 -3.18 -2.65 -2.59
C ALA A 350 -2.12 -2.02 -1.66
N ASP A 351 -1.98 -0.69 -1.71
CA ASP A 351 -1.04 0.06 -0.86
C ASP A 351 -1.32 -0.08 0.63
N ALA A 352 -2.60 -0.10 0.99
CA ALA A 352 -3.01 -0.18 2.38
C ALA A 352 -2.67 -1.54 2.99
N PHE A 353 -2.82 -2.60 2.18
CA PHE A 353 -2.34 -3.95 2.49
C PHE A 353 -0.81 -3.98 2.58
N PHE A 354 -0.09 -3.36 1.64
CA PHE A 354 1.37 -3.31 1.63
C PHE A 354 1.94 -2.58 2.87
N GLU A 355 1.40 -1.41 3.22
CA GLU A 355 1.80 -0.65 4.41
C GLU A 355 1.47 -1.35 5.73
N ALA A 356 0.32 -2.06 5.77
CA ALA A 356 -0.02 -2.90 6.90
C ALA A 356 0.97 -4.07 7.03
N GLY A 357 1.36 -4.69 5.92
CA GLY A 357 2.39 -5.73 5.86
C GLY A 357 3.71 -5.27 6.49
N LYS A 358 4.23 -4.12 6.05
CA LYS A 358 5.45 -3.52 6.60
C LYS A 358 5.36 -3.25 8.11
N TYR A 359 4.19 -2.86 8.60
CA TYR A 359 3.98 -2.65 10.04
C TYR A 359 3.98 -3.97 10.82
N TYR A 360 3.24 -4.99 10.35
CA TYR A 360 3.20 -6.29 11.01
C TYR A 360 4.55 -7.00 11.01
N GLN A 361 5.36 -6.79 9.96
CA GLN A 361 6.75 -7.25 9.91
C GLN A 361 7.57 -6.65 11.06
N LYS A 362 7.46 -5.33 11.32
CA LYS A 362 8.12 -4.67 12.48
C LYS A 362 7.66 -5.21 13.83
N LEU A 363 6.38 -5.56 13.95
CA LEU A 363 5.82 -6.20 15.15
C LEU A 363 6.12 -7.70 15.25
N LYS A 364 6.84 -8.28 14.28
CA LYS A 364 7.16 -9.71 14.19
C LYS A 364 5.92 -10.61 14.15
N GLN A 365 4.80 -10.11 13.62
CA GLN A 365 3.57 -10.86 13.40
C GLN A 365 3.55 -11.38 11.96
N TYR A 366 4.39 -12.38 11.68
CA TYR A 366 4.72 -12.77 10.31
C TYR A 366 3.53 -13.25 9.48
N TRP A 367 2.66 -14.13 10.00
CA TRP A 367 1.48 -14.59 9.25
C TRP A 367 0.57 -13.44 8.83
N LYS A 368 0.39 -12.46 9.73
CA LYS A 368 -0.37 -11.25 9.46
C LYS A 368 0.28 -10.37 8.38
N ALA A 369 1.60 -10.24 8.41
CA ALA A 369 2.35 -9.51 7.40
C ALA A 369 2.27 -10.22 6.03
N TYR A 370 2.37 -11.54 6.02
CA TYR A 370 2.28 -12.37 4.82
C TYR A 370 0.93 -12.23 4.14
N CYS A 371 -0.17 -12.39 4.90
CA CYS A 371 -1.52 -12.18 4.37
C CYS A 371 -1.69 -10.75 3.84
N CYS A 372 -1.13 -9.75 4.51
CA CYS A 372 -1.17 -8.37 4.02
C CYS A 372 -0.46 -8.23 2.66
N PHE A 373 0.77 -8.73 2.49
CA PHE A 373 1.46 -8.63 1.20
C PHE A 373 0.78 -9.43 0.08
N ASP A 374 0.28 -10.62 0.40
CA ASP A 374 -0.52 -11.43 -0.56
C ASP A 374 -1.70 -10.63 -1.12
N ASN A 375 -2.45 -9.99 -0.21
CA ASN A 375 -3.61 -9.19 -0.60
C ASN A 375 -3.21 -7.92 -1.38
N SER A 376 -2.00 -7.39 -1.20
CA SER A 376 -1.53 -6.28 -2.03
C SER A 376 -1.24 -6.69 -3.47
N ILE A 377 -0.75 -7.91 -3.72
CA ILE A 377 -0.42 -8.41 -5.06
C ILE A 377 -1.69 -8.66 -5.90
N TRP A 378 -2.67 -9.33 -5.29
CA TRP A 378 -3.89 -9.78 -5.99
C TRP A 378 -4.98 -8.71 -6.08
N ALA A 379 -4.69 -7.48 -5.64
CA ALA A 379 -5.58 -6.34 -5.76
C ALA A 379 -5.70 -5.89 -7.25
N GLU A 380 -6.93 -5.75 -7.75
CA GLU A 380 -7.24 -5.45 -9.17
C GLU A 380 -6.69 -4.10 -9.69
N ARG A 381 -6.16 -3.22 -8.83
CA ARG A 381 -5.41 -1.99 -9.18
C ARG A 381 -4.18 -1.85 -8.31
N CYS A 382 -3.10 -2.51 -8.70
CA CYS A 382 -1.77 -2.04 -8.32
C CYS A 382 -1.38 -0.97 -9.33
N GLU A 383 -0.81 0.16 -8.89
CA GLU A 383 -0.47 1.29 -9.76
C GLU A 383 0.45 0.87 -10.91
N THR A 384 1.35 -0.08 -10.65
CA THR A 384 2.35 -0.53 -11.62
C THR A 384 2.68 -2.01 -11.44
N GLU A 385 3.28 -2.59 -12.48
CA GLU A 385 3.92 -3.91 -12.40
C GLU A 385 5.00 -3.90 -11.30
N GLU A 386 5.79 -2.83 -11.22
CA GLU A 386 6.81 -2.59 -10.19
C GLU A 386 6.25 -2.66 -8.75
N PHE A 387 5.07 -2.10 -8.49
CA PHE A 387 4.43 -2.21 -7.17
C PHE A 387 4.11 -3.67 -6.81
N ARG A 388 3.62 -4.46 -7.78
CA ARG A 388 3.34 -5.88 -7.56
C ARG A 388 4.62 -6.65 -7.26
N GLU A 389 5.71 -6.31 -7.94
CA GLU A 389 7.03 -6.89 -7.68
C GLU A 389 7.48 -6.56 -6.25
N ASP A 390 7.38 -5.31 -5.81
CA ASP A 390 7.75 -4.90 -4.45
C ASP A 390 6.92 -5.62 -3.36
N ALA A 391 5.61 -5.73 -3.59
CA ALA A 391 4.69 -6.47 -2.72
C ALA A 391 5.06 -7.96 -2.65
N TYR A 392 5.42 -8.55 -3.79
CA TYR A 392 5.86 -9.93 -3.90
C TYR A 392 7.21 -10.17 -3.21
N ILE A 393 8.16 -9.25 -3.35
CA ILE A 393 9.45 -9.26 -2.64
C ILE A 393 9.25 -9.28 -1.13
N GLU A 394 8.41 -8.39 -0.60
CA GLU A 394 8.13 -8.34 0.83
C GLU A 394 7.37 -9.57 1.32
N GLN A 395 6.45 -10.12 0.53
CA GLN A 395 5.78 -11.38 0.82
C GLN A 395 6.78 -12.54 0.97
N ILE A 396 7.74 -12.64 0.03
CA ILE A 396 8.81 -13.64 0.08
C ILE A 396 9.67 -13.47 1.33
N LYS A 397 10.05 -12.24 1.69
CA LYS A 397 10.82 -11.97 2.92
C LYS A 397 10.09 -12.46 4.16
N VAL A 398 8.78 -12.23 4.25
CA VAL A 398 7.99 -12.68 5.40
C VAL A 398 7.80 -14.20 5.42
N ALA A 399 7.55 -14.82 4.27
CA ALA A 399 7.50 -16.27 4.16
C ALA A 399 8.82 -16.90 4.66
N LYS A 400 9.98 -16.23 4.45
CA LYS A 400 11.31 -16.79 4.78
C LYS A 400 11.47 -16.86 6.28
N LEU A 401 10.90 -15.87 6.96
CA LEU A 401 10.85 -15.80 8.41
C LEU A 401 9.86 -16.80 9.02
N LEU A 402 8.88 -17.29 8.25
CA LEU A 402 7.91 -18.32 8.68
C LEU A 402 8.40 -19.75 8.46
N ASN A 403 9.49 -19.95 7.71
CA ASN A 403 9.97 -21.27 7.28
C ASN A 403 8.87 -22.09 6.56
N ASP A 404 8.03 -21.40 5.77
CA ASP A 404 6.91 -21.99 5.02
C ASP A 404 7.41 -22.65 3.72
N GLU A 405 7.91 -23.88 3.84
CA GLU A 405 8.46 -24.69 2.74
C GLU A 405 7.47 -24.93 1.59
N VAL A 406 6.17 -24.91 1.87
CA VAL A 406 5.12 -25.15 0.86
C VAL A 406 5.04 -23.96 -0.11
N PHE A 407 5.10 -22.73 0.40
CA PHE A 407 5.10 -21.53 -0.42
C PHE A 407 6.33 -21.48 -1.33
N TYR A 408 7.52 -21.85 -0.85
CA TYR A 408 8.74 -21.91 -1.68
C TYR A 408 8.61 -22.85 -2.86
N SER A 409 8.18 -24.08 -2.58
CA SER A 409 8.12 -25.14 -3.59
C SER A 409 7.13 -24.86 -4.74
N GLN A 410 6.11 -24.01 -4.51
CA GLN A 410 5.13 -23.64 -5.53
C GLN A 410 5.57 -22.50 -6.45
N TYR A 411 6.49 -21.64 -6.01
CA TYR A 411 6.90 -20.43 -6.73
C TYR A 411 8.36 -20.45 -7.23
N GLU A 412 9.16 -21.46 -6.87
CA GLU A 412 10.48 -21.72 -7.47
C GLU A 412 10.43 -21.97 -9.00
N GLY A 413 9.25 -22.24 -9.57
CA GLY A 413 9.07 -22.52 -11.00
C GLY A 413 8.23 -21.53 -11.82
N ALA A 414 7.52 -20.57 -11.20
CA ALA A 414 6.59 -19.69 -11.92
C ALA A 414 6.65 -18.25 -11.41
N CYS A 415 7.13 -17.35 -12.27
CA CYS A 415 7.07 -15.88 -12.13
C CYS A 415 7.65 -15.31 -10.82
N LEU A 416 8.93 -15.58 -10.54
CA LEU A 416 9.72 -14.57 -9.82
C LEU A 416 9.86 -13.34 -10.73
N PRO A 417 9.53 -12.12 -10.26
CA PRO A 417 9.88 -10.86 -10.90
C PRO A 417 11.31 -10.88 -11.44
N GLU A 418 11.56 -10.30 -12.61
CA GLU A 418 12.90 -10.27 -13.21
C GLU A 418 13.91 -9.60 -12.27
N LYS A 419 13.47 -8.60 -11.48
CA LYS A 419 14.22 -7.98 -10.36
C LYS A 419 14.67 -8.97 -9.28
N LEU A 420 13.89 -10.00 -8.94
CA LEU A 420 14.31 -11.01 -7.94
C LEU A 420 15.32 -12.02 -8.49
N LYS A 421 15.37 -12.19 -9.82
CA LYS A 421 16.47 -12.91 -10.50
C LYS A 421 17.71 -12.03 -10.65
N SER A 422 17.54 -10.70 -10.67
CA SER A 422 18.59 -9.72 -10.97
C SER A 422 18.99 -8.79 -9.81
N ASP A 423 18.52 -9.00 -8.58
CA ASP A 423 18.98 -8.21 -7.40
C ASP A 423 20.47 -8.45 -7.05
N ASN A 424 21.14 -9.34 -7.77
CA ASN A 424 22.60 -9.51 -7.75
C ASN A 424 23.25 -9.20 -9.11
N ASN A 425 22.57 -8.57 -10.07
CA ASN A 425 23.21 -8.09 -11.29
C ASN A 425 23.65 -6.64 -11.08
N ASP A 426 24.70 -6.46 -10.28
CA ASP A 426 25.60 -5.36 -10.60
C ASP A 426 26.23 -5.72 -11.96
N GLU A 427 25.77 -5.10 -13.05
CA GLU A 427 26.21 -5.41 -14.41
C GLU A 427 27.74 -5.27 -14.58
N SER A 428 28.42 -4.62 -13.63
CA SER A 428 29.88 -4.47 -13.58
C SER A 428 30.64 -5.71 -13.10
N SER A 429 30.06 -6.57 -12.25
CA SER A 429 30.79 -7.70 -11.66
C SER A 429 30.76 -8.93 -12.55
N THR A 430 31.95 -9.38 -12.98
CA THR A 430 32.12 -10.62 -13.74
C THR A 430 32.03 -11.83 -12.81
N THR A 431 32.66 -11.75 -11.63
CA THR A 431 32.66 -12.86 -10.67
C THR A 431 31.25 -13.21 -10.18
N LEU A 432 30.39 -12.21 -9.98
CA LEU A 432 29.03 -12.43 -9.53
C LEU A 432 28.18 -13.16 -10.59
N LYS A 433 28.31 -12.79 -11.87
CA LYS A 433 27.62 -13.47 -12.97
C LYS A 433 28.01 -14.95 -13.03
N GLU A 434 29.30 -15.23 -12.88
CA GLU A 434 29.82 -16.60 -12.89
C GLU A 434 29.32 -17.41 -11.70
N LEU A 435 29.25 -16.81 -10.50
CA LEU A 435 28.68 -17.45 -9.32
C LEU A 435 27.20 -17.79 -9.54
N ILE A 436 26.41 -16.85 -10.08
CA ILE A 436 24.99 -17.07 -10.40
C ILE A 436 24.83 -18.26 -11.35
N GLU A 437 25.65 -18.34 -12.41
CA GLU A 437 25.62 -19.47 -13.34
C GLU A 437 25.99 -20.80 -12.68
N SER A 438 27.04 -20.83 -11.86
CA SER A 438 27.51 -22.07 -11.21
C SER A 438 26.58 -22.59 -10.11
N PHE A 439 25.81 -21.72 -9.46
CA PHE A 439 24.89 -22.09 -8.38
C PHE A 439 23.61 -22.75 -8.88
N LYS A 440 23.34 -22.71 -10.20
CA LYS A 440 22.21 -23.38 -10.87
C LYS A 440 20.86 -23.04 -10.22
N GLU A 441 20.17 -24.01 -9.62
CA GLU A 441 18.89 -23.82 -8.93
C GLU A 441 19.03 -23.10 -7.57
N HIS A 442 20.26 -22.96 -7.06
CA HIS A 442 20.51 -22.31 -5.78
C HIS A 442 20.78 -20.81 -5.96
N ARG A 443 20.37 -20.02 -4.96
CA ARG A 443 20.63 -18.57 -4.95
C ARG A 443 22.05 -18.28 -4.44
N VAL A 444 22.71 -17.28 -5.01
CA VAL A 444 23.91 -16.68 -4.40
C VAL A 444 23.48 -15.81 -3.21
N PRO A 445 23.93 -16.09 -1.96
CA PRO A 445 23.58 -15.27 -0.79
C PRO A 445 24.01 -13.82 -0.95
N GLU A 446 23.21 -12.87 -0.44
CA GLU A 446 23.52 -11.44 -0.52
C GLU A 446 24.96 -11.10 -0.03
N PRO A 447 25.46 -11.67 1.08
CA PRO A 447 26.83 -11.37 1.51
C PRO A 447 27.90 -11.83 0.51
N LEU A 448 27.69 -12.98 -0.14
CA LEU A 448 28.61 -13.50 -1.15
C LEU A 448 28.53 -12.68 -2.45
N ALA A 449 27.33 -12.23 -2.83
CA ALA A 449 27.16 -11.36 -3.98
C ALA A 449 27.90 -10.02 -3.82
N LYS A 450 27.75 -9.37 -2.66
CA LYS A 450 28.49 -8.16 -2.33
C LYS A 450 30.01 -8.41 -2.27
N LEU A 451 30.44 -9.58 -1.80
CA LEU A 451 31.85 -9.96 -1.80
C LEU A 451 32.40 -10.10 -3.22
N ALA A 452 31.62 -10.63 -4.17
CA ALA A 452 32.01 -10.75 -5.57
C ALA A 452 32.22 -9.39 -6.24
N VAL A 453 31.34 -8.43 -5.98
CA VAL A 453 31.53 -7.04 -6.46
C VAL A 453 32.79 -6.42 -5.85
N PHE A 454 32.98 -6.56 -4.53
CA PHE A 454 34.19 -6.07 -3.86
C PHE A 454 35.47 -6.72 -4.40
N TRP A 455 35.43 -8.02 -4.70
CA TRP A 455 36.54 -8.77 -5.27
C TRP A 455 36.96 -8.24 -6.63
N ASP A 456 35.99 -8.03 -7.52
CA ASP A 456 36.23 -7.47 -8.86
C ASP A 456 36.79 -6.04 -8.78
N ASP A 457 36.23 -5.20 -7.90
CA ASP A 457 36.68 -3.83 -7.67
C ASP A 457 38.11 -3.77 -7.11
N LEU A 458 38.49 -4.73 -6.27
CA LEU A 458 39.81 -4.78 -5.68
C LEU A 458 40.88 -5.20 -6.71
N GLY A 459 40.53 -6.12 -7.62
CA GLY A 459 41.37 -6.58 -8.72
C GLY A 459 42.57 -7.44 -8.32
N THR A 460 42.66 -7.88 -7.05
CA THR A 460 43.75 -8.72 -6.53
C THR A 460 43.35 -9.42 -5.22
N TYR A 461 44.21 -10.31 -4.71
CA TYR A 461 44.02 -11.04 -3.47
C TYR A 461 44.00 -10.10 -2.24
N PHE A 462 43.07 -10.33 -1.31
CA PHE A 462 43.04 -9.64 -0.01
C PHE A 462 43.26 -10.55 1.19
N CYS A 463 43.32 -11.85 0.97
CA CYS A 463 43.53 -12.86 1.99
C CYS A 463 44.29 -14.03 1.35
N ASP A 464 45.54 -13.76 0.94
CA ASP A 464 46.44 -14.67 0.21
C ASP A 464 45.70 -15.69 -0.68
N GLU A 465 45.91 -17.00 -0.50
CA GLU A 465 45.34 -18.11 -1.29
C GLU A 465 43.79 -18.16 -1.38
N PHE A 466 43.07 -17.15 -0.90
CA PHE A 466 41.64 -16.98 -1.16
C PHE A 466 41.40 -16.49 -2.60
N GLU A 467 40.98 -17.37 -3.49
CA GLU A 467 40.50 -17.01 -4.83
C GLU A 467 38.98 -17.21 -4.92
N LEU A 468 38.23 -16.10 -4.96
CA LEU A 468 36.78 -16.18 -5.14
C LEU A 468 36.49 -16.60 -6.59
N GLN A 469 36.01 -17.83 -6.75
CA GLN A 469 35.85 -18.44 -8.06
C GLN A 469 34.62 -19.35 -8.11
N ALA A 470 33.83 -19.19 -9.17
CA ALA A 470 32.69 -20.04 -9.48
C ALA A 470 33.09 -21.46 -9.90
N ASP A 471 32.23 -22.45 -9.64
CA ASP A 471 32.48 -23.85 -10.03
C ASP A 471 32.22 -24.12 -11.52
N LYS A 472 32.98 -23.47 -12.40
CA LYS A 472 32.82 -23.58 -13.86
C LYS A 472 33.26 -24.92 -14.44
N TYR A 473 34.10 -25.66 -13.72
CA TYR A 473 34.78 -26.85 -14.22
C TYR A 473 34.32 -28.13 -13.51
N ASP A 474 33.16 -28.10 -12.86
CA ASP A 474 32.62 -29.22 -12.06
C ASP A 474 33.66 -29.72 -11.03
N MET A 475 34.40 -28.82 -10.38
CA MET A 475 35.44 -29.09 -9.40
C MET A 475 34.91 -29.88 -8.21
N ALA A 476 33.68 -29.61 -7.74
CA ALA A 476 33.06 -30.45 -6.72
C ALA A 476 32.93 -31.91 -7.19
N LYS A 477 32.48 -32.11 -8.43
CA LYS A 477 32.29 -33.43 -9.02
C LYS A 477 33.62 -34.17 -9.16
N ALA A 478 34.68 -33.46 -9.57
CA ALA A 478 36.04 -33.99 -9.63
C ALA A 478 36.58 -34.36 -8.25
N TRP A 479 36.42 -33.46 -7.25
CA TRP A 479 36.87 -33.68 -5.87
C TRP A 479 36.20 -34.92 -5.24
N PHE A 480 34.89 -35.08 -5.46
CA PHE A 480 34.13 -36.25 -5.01
C PHE A 480 34.28 -37.48 -5.91
N LYS A 481 35.16 -37.47 -6.93
CA LYS A 481 35.38 -38.59 -7.86
C LYS A 481 34.08 -39.11 -8.46
N GLU A 482 33.24 -38.22 -8.97
CA GLU A 482 31.92 -38.53 -9.57
C GLU A 482 30.88 -39.10 -8.58
N ASN A 483 31.16 -39.11 -7.27
CA ASN A 483 30.20 -39.58 -6.27
C ASN A 483 29.08 -38.56 -6.03
N LYS A 484 27.94 -38.79 -6.70
CA LYS A 484 26.74 -37.92 -6.60
C LYS A 484 26.25 -37.68 -5.18
N LYS A 485 26.41 -38.64 -4.27
CA LYS A 485 25.98 -38.46 -2.86
C LYS A 485 26.80 -37.37 -2.14
N GLY A 486 28.01 -37.10 -2.62
CA GLY A 486 28.89 -36.04 -2.13
C GLY A 486 28.64 -34.74 -2.85
N TYR A 487 28.94 -34.68 -4.16
CA TYR A 487 28.93 -33.41 -4.90
C TYR A 487 27.54 -32.78 -5.00
N SER A 488 26.44 -33.53 -4.91
CA SER A 488 25.09 -32.94 -4.91
C SER A 488 24.74 -32.17 -3.63
N LYS A 489 25.61 -32.18 -2.62
CA LYS A 489 25.41 -31.47 -1.34
C LYS A 489 26.39 -30.32 -1.14
N ILE A 490 27.20 -30.02 -2.16
CA ILE A 490 28.32 -29.09 -2.06
C ILE A 490 28.21 -28.07 -3.18
N ILE A 491 28.25 -26.79 -2.81
CA ILE A 491 28.25 -25.67 -3.76
C ILE A 491 29.53 -24.87 -3.53
N PRO A 492 30.59 -25.09 -4.31
CA PRO A 492 31.84 -24.35 -4.19
C PRO A 492 31.67 -22.90 -4.62
N PHE A 493 32.43 -22.02 -3.98
CA PHE A 493 32.52 -20.61 -4.36
C PHE A 493 33.92 -20.02 -4.19
N VAL A 494 34.88 -20.81 -3.70
CA VAL A 494 36.30 -20.43 -3.59
C VAL A 494 37.14 -21.65 -3.93
N VAL A 495 38.26 -21.38 -4.59
CA VAL A 495 39.35 -22.33 -4.76
C VAL A 495 40.60 -21.70 -4.16
N ASP A 496 41.45 -22.48 -3.50
CA ASP A 496 42.77 -21.98 -3.08
C ASP A 496 43.89 -22.38 -4.02
N GLY A 497 45.08 -21.83 -3.80
CA GLY A 497 46.27 -22.10 -4.61
C GLY A 497 46.70 -23.58 -4.64
N THR A 498 46.16 -24.41 -3.75
CA THR A 498 46.42 -25.86 -3.70
C THR A 498 45.34 -26.67 -4.43
N GLY A 499 44.23 -26.04 -4.82
CA GLY A 499 43.04 -26.69 -5.35
C GLY A 499 42.07 -27.18 -4.27
N ALA A 500 42.19 -26.70 -3.03
CA ALA A 500 41.18 -26.95 -2.01
C ALA A 500 39.94 -26.09 -2.29
N LEU A 501 38.77 -26.59 -1.86
CA LEU A 501 37.48 -25.92 -2.09
C LEU A 501 36.92 -25.35 -0.80
N PHE A 502 36.38 -24.14 -0.86
CA PHE A 502 35.44 -23.65 0.14
C PHE A 502 34.04 -23.64 -0.46
N ALA A 503 33.10 -24.21 0.28
CA ALA A 503 31.78 -24.51 -0.27
C ALA A 503 30.67 -24.45 0.77
N PHE A 504 29.45 -24.21 0.32
CA PHE A 504 28.26 -24.44 1.13
C PHE A 504 27.96 -25.94 1.24
N TRP A 505 27.68 -26.41 2.45
CA TRP A 505 27.29 -27.80 2.69
C TRP A 505 25.79 -27.94 2.98
N LEU A 506 25.03 -28.42 2.00
CA LEU A 506 23.60 -28.66 2.06
C LEU A 506 23.29 -30.02 2.71
N TYR A 507 23.58 -30.11 4.02
CA TYR A 507 23.64 -31.39 4.73
C TYR A 507 22.27 -32.09 4.90
N LYS A 508 21.17 -31.32 4.94
CA LYS A 508 19.79 -31.81 5.07
C LYS A 508 18.84 -31.05 4.13
N SER A 509 17.68 -31.63 3.87
CA SER A 509 16.59 -30.96 3.14
C SER A 509 16.20 -29.65 3.81
N GLY A 510 15.86 -28.62 3.02
CA GLY A 510 15.46 -27.30 3.50
C GLY A 510 16.62 -26.37 3.89
N ILE A 511 17.87 -26.83 3.85
CA ILE A 511 19.04 -25.93 3.96
C ILE A 511 19.28 -25.26 2.61
N THR A 512 19.51 -23.95 2.66
CA THR A 512 19.83 -23.10 1.51
C THR A 512 21.21 -22.49 1.71
N THR A 513 21.79 -21.93 0.65
CA THR A 513 23.07 -21.20 0.71
C THR A 513 23.05 -20.02 1.70
N GLU A 514 21.87 -19.46 2.04
CA GLU A 514 21.72 -18.37 3.02
C GLU A 514 21.97 -18.82 4.47
N ASN A 515 21.73 -20.10 4.78
CA ASN A 515 21.84 -20.66 6.14
C ASN A 515 22.74 -21.91 6.23
N ALA A 516 23.39 -22.29 5.13
CA ALA A 516 24.32 -23.40 5.08
C ALA A 516 25.66 -23.06 5.75
N PRO A 517 26.28 -24.02 6.45
CA PRO A 517 27.66 -23.87 6.90
C PRO A 517 28.63 -23.83 5.71
N VAL A 518 29.74 -23.13 5.91
CA VAL A 518 30.86 -23.12 4.96
C VAL A 518 31.87 -24.18 5.37
N VAL A 519 32.21 -25.07 4.45
CA VAL A 519 33.17 -26.16 4.64
C VAL A 519 34.44 -25.89 3.87
N TYR A 520 35.55 -26.40 4.39
CA TYR A 520 36.83 -26.51 3.71
C TYR A 520 37.05 -27.96 3.30
N LEU A 521 37.34 -28.19 2.02
CA LEU A 521 37.62 -29.49 1.43
C LEU A 521 39.06 -29.48 0.88
N GLY A 522 40.00 -30.11 1.59
CA GLY A 522 41.41 -30.10 1.22
C GLY A 522 41.65 -30.77 -0.13
N SER A 523 42.57 -30.24 -0.94
CA SER A 523 42.90 -30.76 -2.28
C SER A 523 43.28 -32.25 -2.28
N GLU A 524 43.96 -32.71 -1.24
CA GLU A 524 44.34 -34.12 -1.05
C GLU A 524 43.29 -34.95 -0.28
N GLY A 525 42.11 -34.39 0.00
CA GLY A 525 41.06 -35.02 0.79
C GLY A 525 41.35 -35.08 2.29
N ILE A 526 42.41 -34.42 2.78
CA ILE A 526 42.85 -34.40 4.17
C ILE A 526 42.43 -33.09 4.85
N GLY A 527 42.12 -33.17 6.14
CA GLY A 527 41.86 -32.01 7.01
C GLY A 527 40.55 -31.26 6.68
N ASN A 528 39.63 -31.92 5.98
CA ASN A 528 38.29 -31.40 5.69
C ASN A 528 37.59 -30.98 7.00
N THR A 529 36.98 -29.81 7.01
CA THR A 529 36.33 -29.29 8.22
C THR A 529 35.15 -28.38 7.90
N VAL A 530 34.28 -28.17 8.89
CA VAL A 530 33.32 -27.05 8.85
C VAL A 530 34.06 -25.82 9.33
N LEU A 531 34.30 -24.87 8.43
CA LEU A 531 35.12 -23.70 8.69
C LEU A 531 34.33 -22.59 9.39
N ALA A 532 33.06 -22.42 9.02
CA ALA A 532 32.17 -21.39 9.54
C ALA A 532 30.71 -21.84 9.57
N GLU A 533 29.89 -21.26 10.46
CA GLU A 533 28.48 -21.63 10.58
C GLU A 533 27.59 -21.10 9.44
N ASN A 534 28.03 -20.04 8.77
CA ASN A 534 27.35 -19.37 7.66
C ASN A 534 28.37 -18.48 6.91
N ILE A 535 27.91 -17.84 5.82
CA ILE A 535 28.77 -17.00 4.98
C ILE A 535 29.32 -15.76 5.69
N LEU A 536 28.56 -15.12 6.59
CA LEU A 536 29.02 -13.95 7.34
C LEU A 536 30.14 -14.31 8.32
N ASP A 537 30.01 -15.48 8.98
CA ASP A 537 31.06 -16.00 9.86
C ASP A 537 32.34 -16.32 9.08
N PHE A 538 32.21 -16.88 7.88
CA PHE A 538 33.34 -17.14 6.99
C PHE A 538 34.04 -15.84 6.57
N MET A 539 33.28 -14.84 6.11
CA MET A 539 33.80 -13.52 5.75
C MET A 539 34.51 -12.86 6.95
N GLN A 540 33.96 -13.01 8.15
CA GLN A 540 34.62 -12.50 9.35
C GLN A 540 35.94 -13.25 9.63
N ILE A 541 36.04 -14.55 9.38
CA ILE A 541 37.29 -15.32 9.51
C ILE A 541 38.39 -14.77 8.59
N LEU A 542 38.07 -14.38 7.36
CA LEU A 542 39.03 -13.80 6.41
C LEU A 542 39.67 -12.49 6.92
N THR A 543 39.02 -11.79 7.86
CA THR A 543 39.61 -10.59 8.48
C THR A 543 40.86 -10.89 9.29
N ALA A 544 41.08 -12.15 9.70
CA ALA A 544 42.27 -12.56 10.43
C ALA A 544 43.53 -12.57 9.55
N ASN A 545 43.38 -12.66 8.23
CA ASN A 545 44.48 -12.85 7.28
C ASN A 545 45.36 -14.07 7.65
N ARG A 546 44.72 -15.23 7.84
CA ARG A 546 45.36 -16.48 8.28
C ARG A 546 44.88 -17.67 7.45
N ALA A 547 45.79 -18.55 7.09
CA ALA A 547 45.54 -19.79 6.35
C ALA A 547 45.03 -20.88 7.30
N TYR A 548 44.03 -21.66 6.89
CA TYR A 548 43.75 -22.92 7.58
C TYR A 548 44.69 -24.01 7.03
N ILE A 549 45.56 -24.56 7.87
CA ILE A 549 46.49 -25.64 7.49
C ILE A 549 45.85 -26.99 7.84
N PRO A 550 45.51 -27.83 6.84
CA PRO A 550 44.70 -29.03 7.06
C PRO A 550 45.40 -30.09 7.92
N TYR A 551 46.73 -30.21 7.76
CA TYR A 551 47.57 -31.16 8.49
C TYR A 551 47.64 -30.86 9.99
N ASP A 552 47.80 -29.59 10.32
CA ASP A 552 47.91 -29.12 11.71
C ASP A 552 46.54 -28.82 12.34
N LYS A 553 45.48 -28.79 11.53
CA LYS A 553 44.11 -28.37 11.92
C LYS A 553 44.15 -27.04 12.68
N ALA A 554 44.89 -26.07 12.15
CA ALA A 554 45.15 -24.79 12.81
C ALA A 554 45.29 -23.65 11.81
N PHE A 555 45.17 -22.42 12.32
CA PHE A 555 45.32 -21.22 11.51
C PHE A 555 46.70 -20.58 11.68
N PHE A 556 47.41 -20.37 10.57
CA PHE A 556 48.75 -19.78 10.54
C PHE A 556 48.74 -18.40 9.89
N GLU A 557 49.66 -17.53 10.33
CA GLU A 557 49.81 -16.19 9.74
C GLU A 557 50.42 -16.30 8.34
N TYR A 558 49.83 -15.57 7.38
CA TYR A 558 50.43 -15.39 6.05
C TYR A 558 51.55 -14.34 6.09
N ASN A 559 52.35 -14.30 5.02
CA ASN A 559 53.30 -13.21 4.77
C ASN A 559 52.56 -11.86 4.63
N ASP A 560 53.24 -10.77 4.99
CA ASP A 560 52.69 -9.40 5.03
C ASP A 560 52.34 -8.80 3.65
N GLU A 561 52.34 -9.60 2.58
CA GLU A 561 52.25 -9.20 1.17
C GLU A 561 50.91 -8.49 0.83
N TYR A 562 49.78 -9.02 1.32
CA TYR A 562 48.43 -8.46 1.07
C TYR A 562 47.86 -7.66 2.24
N LYS A 563 48.71 -7.19 3.15
CA LYS A 563 48.28 -6.47 4.36
C LYS A 563 47.45 -5.23 4.05
N THR A 564 47.77 -4.53 2.95
CA THR A 564 47.05 -3.32 2.53
C THR A 564 45.65 -3.65 2.04
N GLU A 565 45.52 -4.68 1.21
CA GLU A 565 44.29 -5.19 0.61
C GLU A 565 43.38 -5.77 1.69
N ASN A 566 43.94 -6.55 2.62
CA ASN A 566 43.20 -7.05 3.78
C ASN A 566 42.64 -5.91 4.64
N ASN A 567 43.38 -4.80 4.79
CA ASN A 567 42.86 -3.62 5.48
C ASN A 567 41.72 -2.92 4.72
N LYS A 568 41.74 -2.91 3.38
CA LYS A 568 40.61 -2.44 2.56
C LYS A 568 39.39 -3.34 2.80
N TYR A 569 39.59 -4.65 2.76
CA TYR A 569 38.55 -5.64 3.05
C TYR A 569 37.93 -5.46 4.44
N ARG A 570 38.74 -5.32 5.49
CA ARG A 570 38.27 -5.07 6.87
C ARG A 570 37.40 -3.82 6.98
N LYS A 571 37.80 -2.72 6.32
CA LYS A 571 37.02 -1.47 6.31
C LYS A 571 35.69 -1.65 5.57
N TRP A 572 35.73 -2.30 4.42
CA TRP A 572 34.53 -2.60 3.63
C TRP A 572 33.56 -3.50 4.40
N LEU A 573 34.04 -4.62 4.96
CA LEU A 573 33.22 -5.58 5.71
C LEU A 573 32.52 -4.93 6.92
N LYS A 574 33.25 -4.07 7.65
CA LYS A 574 32.69 -3.31 8.76
C LYS A 574 31.63 -2.31 8.30
N LYS A 575 31.84 -1.63 7.17
CA LYS A 575 30.89 -0.67 6.60
C LYS A 575 29.60 -1.34 6.13
N GLU A 576 29.73 -2.43 5.37
CA GLU A 576 28.59 -3.08 4.70
C GLU A 576 27.80 -4.01 5.64
N PHE A 577 28.46 -4.69 6.57
CA PHE A 577 27.82 -5.72 7.43
C PHE A 577 27.97 -5.47 8.93
N GLY A 578 28.70 -4.42 9.35
CA GLY A 578 28.93 -4.15 10.77
C GLY A 578 29.80 -5.19 11.49
N LEU A 579 30.53 -6.04 10.74
CA LEU A 579 31.36 -7.09 11.31
C LEU A 579 32.74 -6.56 11.73
N GLU A 580 33.13 -6.85 12.97
CA GLU A 580 34.42 -6.44 13.52
C GLU A 580 35.54 -7.42 13.13
N VAL A 581 36.78 -6.92 13.12
CA VAL A 581 37.98 -7.71 12.82
C VAL A 581 38.24 -8.74 13.92
N ILE A 582 38.53 -9.98 13.54
CA ILE A 582 39.03 -11.00 14.45
C ILE A 582 40.51 -11.27 14.20
N LYS A 583 41.31 -11.32 15.27
CA LYS A 583 42.75 -11.63 15.17
C LYS A 583 43.04 -13.13 15.16
N ASN A 584 42.19 -13.89 15.86
CA ASN A 584 42.34 -15.33 16.00
C ASN A 584 41.02 -16.02 15.60
N PRO A 585 40.97 -16.71 14.45
CA PRO A 585 39.76 -17.38 13.97
C PRO A 585 39.49 -18.74 14.66
N THR A 586 40.44 -19.27 15.44
CA THR A 586 40.37 -20.63 16.03
C THR A 586 39.10 -20.87 16.84
N GLU A 587 38.68 -19.92 17.68
CA GLU A 587 37.50 -20.12 18.53
C GLU A 587 36.21 -20.14 17.71
N LYS A 588 36.10 -19.30 16.67
CA LYS A 588 34.95 -19.30 15.76
C LYS A 588 34.89 -20.59 14.93
N TRP A 589 36.04 -21.07 14.47
CA TRP A 589 36.13 -22.36 13.80
C TRP A 589 35.70 -23.53 14.71
N LYS A 590 36.21 -23.60 15.95
CA LYS A 590 35.81 -24.63 16.93
C LYS A 590 34.31 -24.60 17.21
N GLN A 591 33.70 -23.42 17.30
CA GLN A 591 32.24 -23.27 17.45
C GLN A 591 31.49 -23.90 16.28
N ALA A 592 31.94 -23.62 15.04
CA ALA A 592 31.35 -24.22 13.85
C ALA A 592 31.47 -25.75 13.85
N VAL A 593 32.67 -26.29 14.15
CA VAL A 593 32.87 -27.74 14.27
C VAL A 593 31.95 -28.37 15.32
N ALA A 594 31.83 -27.74 16.50
CA ALA A 594 30.98 -28.23 17.58
C ALA A 594 29.48 -28.21 17.22
N LYS A 595 29.05 -27.24 16.40
CA LYS A 595 27.66 -27.11 15.94
C LYS A 595 27.30 -28.13 14.86
N PHE A 596 28.28 -28.57 14.07
CA PHE A 596 28.08 -29.49 12.95
C PHE A 596 28.91 -30.79 13.11
N PRO A 597 28.72 -31.56 14.20
CA PRO A 597 29.56 -32.72 14.50
C PRO A 597 29.40 -33.87 13.50
N SER A 598 28.32 -33.88 12.71
CA SER A 598 28.05 -34.90 11.70
C SER A 598 28.90 -34.78 10.44
N PHE A 599 29.60 -33.66 10.23
CA PHE A 599 30.37 -33.43 9.00
C PHE A 599 31.50 -34.45 8.82
N GLU A 600 32.31 -34.67 9.86
CA GLU A 600 33.47 -35.58 9.78
C GLU A 600 33.04 -37.02 9.47
N GLN A 601 31.95 -37.48 10.08
CA GLN A 601 31.37 -38.79 9.79
C GLN A 601 30.81 -38.85 8.36
N TRP A 602 30.11 -37.81 7.92
CA TRP A 602 29.53 -37.74 6.58
C TRP A 602 30.62 -37.78 5.51
N ILE A 603 31.63 -36.90 5.59
CA ILE A 603 32.68 -36.80 4.57
C ILE A 603 33.50 -38.10 4.52
N THR A 604 33.85 -38.68 5.68
CA THR A 604 34.57 -39.96 5.74
C THR A 604 33.77 -41.11 5.12
N THR A 605 32.44 -41.10 5.28
CA THR A 605 31.57 -42.13 4.69
C THR A 605 31.44 -41.98 3.18
N ILE A 606 31.49 -40.74 2.67
CA ILE A 606 31.38 -40.46 1.23
C ILE A 606 32.70 -40.72 0.49
N LEU A 607 33.84 -40.54 1.16
CA LEU A 607 35.18 -40.74 0.59
C LEU A 607 35.67 -42.20 0.62
N LYS A 608 35.03 -43.06 1.44
CA LYS A 608 35.22 -44.52 1.41
C LYS A 608 34.38 -45.14 0.29
#